data_AF-A0A817RTL8-F1
#
_entry.id   AF-A0A817RTL8-F1
#
_cell.length_a   1.000
_cell.length_b   1.000
_cell.length_c   1.000
_cell.angle_alpha   90.00
_cell.angle_beta   90.00
_cell.angle_gamma   90.00
#
_symmetry.space_group_name_H-M   'P 1'
#
loop_
_entity.id
_entity.type
_entity.pdbx_description
1 polymer ?
#
loop_
_entity_poly.entity_id
_entity_poly.type
_entity_poly.pdbx_seq_one_letter_code
_entity_poly.pdbx_strand_id
1 'polypeptide(L)' 'MKTLKPDHPQLTPSYFSIGCDYFNKDDYQQALESYNIPFDILKKAFGESHPDIAMCLNNIGCVYER' A
#
# COMPACT_ATOMS: atom_id res chain seq x y z
N MET A 1 1.51 -25.00 -7.80
CA MET A 1 1.48 -23.81 -6.91
C MET A 1 1.49 -22.58 -7.81
N LYS A 2 0.41 -21.79 -7.87
CA LYS A 2 0.41 -20.54 -8.65
C LYS A 2 1.25 -19.54 -7.87
N THR A 3 2.48 -19.30 -8.30
CA THR A 3 3.31 -18.20 -7.81
C THR A 3 2.66 -16.90 -8.28
N LEU A 4 2.05 -16.17 -7.35
CA LEU A 4 1.57 -14.82 -7.62
C LEU A 4 2.80 -13.95 -7.88
N LYS A 5 2.78 -13.18 -8.96
CA LYS A 5 3.83 -12.19 -9.21
C LYS A 5 3.81 -11.14 -8.09
N PRO A 6 4.93 -10.50 -7.77
CA PRO A 6 5.00 -9.44 -6.75
C PRO A 6 4.02 -8.28 -7.00
N ASP A 7 3.57 -8.09 -8.25
CA ASP A 7 2.60 -7.09 -8.67
C ASP A 7 1.15 -7.58 -8.68
N HIS A 8 0.85 -8.71 -8.03
CA HIS A 8 -0.51 -9.24 -7.99
C HIS A 8 -1.37 -8.52 -6.94
N PRO A 9 -2.57 -7.99 -7.29
CA PRO A 9 -3.42 -7.25 -6.35
C PRO A 9 -3.79 -7.97 -5.04
N GLN A 10 -3.74 -9.31 -5.01
CA GLN A 10 -3.97 -10.08 -3.77
C GLN A 10 -2.87 -9.91 -2.71
N LEU A 11 -1.72 -9.31 -3.06
CA LEU A 11 -0.65 -9.01 -2.11
C LEU A 11 -0.82 -7.65 -1.41
N THR A 12 -1.79 -6.82 -1.84
CA THR A 12 -2.00 -5.47 -1.28
C THR A 12 -2.26 -5.48 0.23
N PRO A 13 -3.00 -6.44 0.84
CA PRO A 13 -3.24 -6.43 2.29
C PRO A 13 -1.97 -6.66 3.12
N SER A 14 -1.03 -7.44 2.57
CA SER A 14 0.26 -7.69 3.23
C SER A 14 1.11 -6.41 3.27
N TYR A 15 1.16 -5.66 2.17
CA TYR A 15 1.87 -4.37 2.14
C TYR A 15 1.25 -3.34 3.08
N PHE A 16 -0.09 -3.32 3.20
CA PHE A 16 -0.76 -2.47 4.18
C PHE A 16 -0.34 -2.81 5.62
N SER A 17 -0.30 -4.10 5.95
CA SER A 17 0.09 -4.54 7.30
C SER A 17 1.54 -4.12 7.62
N ILE A 18 2.45 -4.30 6.66
CA ILE A 18 3.85 -3.87 6.80
C ILE A 18 3.94 -2.34 6.98
N GLY A 19 3.17 -1.58 6.19
CA GLY A 19 3.12 -0.12 6.33
C GLY A 19 2.61 0.32 7.70
N CYS A 20 1.60 -0.34 8.24
CA CYS A 20 1.09 -0.07 9.59
C CYS A 20 2.15 -0.36 10.66
N ASP A 21 2.90 -1.46 10.53
CA ASP A 21 3.96 -1.82 11.46
C ASP A 21 5.09 -0.79 11.48
N TYR A 22 5.49 -0.28 10.31
CA TYR A 22 6.48 0.79 10.22
C TYR A 22 5.96 2.12 10.77
N PHE A 23 4.70 2.46 10.46
CA PHE A 23 4.07 3.67 11.02
C PHE A 23 4.04 3.64 12.55
N ASN A 24 3.73 2.49 13.15
CA ASN A 24 3.72 2.31 14.60
C ASN A 24 5.12 2.34 15.23
N LYS A 25 6.18 2.19 14.44
CA LYS A 25 7.59 2.30 14.86
C LYS A 25 8.18 3.69 14.59
N ASP A 26 7.35 4.65 14.18
CA ASP A 26 7.75 5.98 13.73
C ASP A 26 8.72 5.96 12.52
N ASP A 27 8.78 4.85 11.78
CA ASP A 27 9.53 4.73 10.53
C ASP A 27 8.62 5.13 9.35
N TYR A 28 8.37 6.43 9.26
CA TYR A 28 7.44 6.99 8.29
C TYR A 28 7.90 6.82 6.84
N GLN A 29 9.22 6.72 6.60
CA GLN A 29 9.75 6.47 5.26
C GLN A 29 9.37 5.07 4.79
N GLN A 30 9.63 4.03 5.60
CA GLN A 30 9.28 2.67 5.23
C GLN A 30 7.75 2.45 5.20
N ALA A 31 7.00 3.15 6.04
CA ALA A 31 5.55 3.16 5.97
C ALA A 31 5.04 3.70 4.62
N LEU A 32 5.59 4.84 4.18
CA LEU A 32 5.23 5.48 2.91
C LEU A 32 5.58 4.58 1.72
N GLU A 33 6.78 3.99 1.70
CA GLU A 33 7.18 3.03 0.66
C GLU A 33 6.21 1.84 0.60
N SER A 34 5.83 1.32 1.76
CA SER A 34 4.91 0.18 1.88
C SER A 34 3.49 0.49 1.38
N TYR A 35 2.98 1.71 1.57
CA TYR A 35 1.65 2.11 1.06
C TYR A 35 1.66 2.50 -0.43
N ASN A 36 2.80 2.92 -0.99
CA ASN A 36 2.91 3.24 -2.41
C ASN A 36 2.93 1.98 -3.31
N ILE A 37 3.50 0.87 -2.84
CA ILE A 37 3.49 -0.39 -3.59
C ILE A 37 2.07 -0.85 -3.98
N PRO A 38 1.11 -1.01 -3.05
CA PRO A 38 -0.25 -1.39 -3.40
C PRO A 38 -0.96 -0.29 -4.22
N PHE A 39 -0.64 1.00 -4.02
CA PHE A 39 -1.18 2.08 -4.86
C PHE A 39 -0.82 1.86 -6.34
N ASP A 40 0.46 1.60 -6.64
CA ASP A 40 0.91 1.37 -8.02
C ASP A 40 0.35 0.08 -8.62
N ILE A 41 0.29 -1.00 -7.82
CA ILE A 41 -0.31 -2.28 -8.24
C ILE A 41 -1.77 -2.10 -8.61
N LEU A 42 -2.56 -1.45 -7.74
CA LEU A 42 -3.99 -1.23 -7.95
C LEU A 42 -4.23 -0.29 -9.14
N LYS A 43 -3.47 0.80 -9.24
CA LYS A 43 -3.56 1.74 -10.36
C LYS A 43 -3.24 1.06 -11.70
N LYS A 44 -2.23 0.18 -11.75
CA LYS A 44 -1.88 -0.60 -12.95
C LYS A 44 -2.93 -1.65 -13.29
N ALA A 45 -3.51 -2.32 -12.29
CA ALA A 45 -4.46 -3.41 -12.49
C ALA A 45 -5.88 -2.94 -12.82
N PHE A 46 -6.33 -1.85 -12.21
CA PHE A 46 -7.73 -1.44 -12.19
C PHE A 46 -7.98 0.01 -12.62
N GLY A 47 -6.93 0.81 -12.80
CA GLY A 47 -7.04 2.24 -13.08
C GLY A 47 -7.22 3.10 -11.82
N GLU A 48 -7.23 4.42 -11.98
CA GLU A 48 -7.15 5.40 -10.88
C GLU A 48 -8.40 5.49 -9.99
N SER A 49 -9.55 5.02 -10.47
CA SER A 49 -10.84 5.13 -9.76
C SER A 49 -11.19 3.91 -8.89
N HIS A 50 -10.27 2.97 -8.71
CA HIS A 50 -10.53 1.77 -7.92
C HIS A 50 -10.70 2.13 -6.43
N PRO A 51 -11.73 1.62 -5.73
CA PRO A 51 -12.00 1.99 -4.33
C PRO A 51 -10.82 1.72 -3.39
N ASP A 52 -10.06 0.66 -3.60
CA ASP A 52 -8.89 0.33 -2.76
C ASP A 52 -7.76 1.37 -2.86
N ILE A 53 -7.72 2.18 -3.93
CA ILE A 53 -6.77 3.29 -4.04
C ILE A 53 -7.05 4.35 -2.97
N ALA A 54 -8.31 4.58 -2.61
CA ALA A 54 -8.67 5.51 -1.54
C ALA A 54 -8.08 5.06 -0.18
N MET A 55 -7.99 3.75 0.06
CA MET A 55 -7.37 3.20 1.27
C MET A 55 -5.86 3.44 1.29
N CYS A 56 -5.17 3.28 0.14
CA CYS A 56 -3.76 3.67 0.01
C CYS A 56 -3.56 5.16 0.34
N LEU A 57 -4.36 6.02 -0.29
CA LEU A 57 -4.25 7.46 -0.13
C LEU A 57 -4.53 7.93 1.30
N ASN A 58 -5.50 7.30 1.98
CA ASN A 58 -5.78 7.57 3.39
C ASN A 58 -4.54 7.30 4.26
N ASN A 59 -3.92 6.14 4.10
CA ASN A 59 -2.76 5.76 4.91
C ASN A 59 -1.52 6.60 4.58
N ILE A 60 -1.32 6.95 3.31
CA ILE A 60 -0.29 7.91 2.88
C ILE A 60 -0.52 9.27 3.54
N GLY A 61 -1.78 9.75 3.57
CA GLY A 61 -2.16 10.98 4.26
C GLY A 61 -1.83 10.94 5.75
N CYS A 62 -2.15 9.83 6.44
CA CYS A 62 -1.79 9.65 7.85
C CYS A 62 -0.28 9.69 8.09
N VAL A 63 0.53 9.18 7.16
CA VAL A 63 2.01 9.28 7.25
C VAL A 63 2.45 10.73 7.15
N TYR A 64 1.90 11.51 6.21
CA TYR A 64 2.26 12.93 6.05
C TYR A 64 1.80 13.83 7.20
N GLU A 65 0.88 13.37 8.05
CA GLU A 65 0.44 14.09 9.25
C GLU A 65 1.43 13.97 10.42
N ARG A 66 2.36 13.01 10.36
CA ARG A 66 3.37 12.78 11.40
C ARG A 66 4.67 13.52 11.13
#